data_AF-A0A0G0TCJ2-F1
#
_entry.id   AF-A0A0G0TCJ2-F1
#
_cell.length_a   1.000
_cell.length_b   1.000
_cell.length_c   1.000
_cell.angle_alpha   90.00
_cell.angle_beta   90.00
_cell.angle_gamma   90.00
#
_symmetry.space_group_name_H-M   'P 1'
#
loop_
_entity.id
_entity.type
_entity.pdbx_description
1 polymer ?
#
loop_
_entity_poly.entity_id
_entity_poly.type
_entity_poly.pdbx_seq_one_letter_code
_entity_poly.pdbx_strand_id
1 'polypeptide(L)' 'MNKLQTLKGFRDFLPKDALKRTWVKNKMISVAERWGYEPIETPTLEPYSLFKGKIGEDEKLFYKFTDNGDREVMLRYD' A
#
# COMPACT_ATOMS: atom_id res chain seq x y z
N MET A 1 -16.51 17.47 20.09
CA MET A 1 -15.24 16.85 19.69
C MET A 1 -15.54 15.78 18.67
N ASN A 2 -14.87 15.79 17.51
CA ASN A 2 -15.01 14.69 16.55
C ASN A 2 -14.45 13.42 17.16
N LYS A 3 -15.21 12.33 17.06
CA LYS A 3 -14.77 11.00 17.47
C LYS A 3 -13.61 10.58 16.57
N LEU A 4 -12.49 10.19 17.17
CA LEU A 4 -11.37 9.61 16.43
C LEU A 4 -11.86 8.35 15.71
N GLN A 5 -11.72 8.33 14.39
CA GLN A 5 -12.13 7.22 13.53
C GLN A 5 -11.18 7.11 12.34
N THR A 6 -10.96 5.89 11.87
CA THR A 6 -10.21 5.63 10.64
C THR A 6 -11.02 6.07 9.42
N LEU A 7 -10.33 6.26 8.28
CA LEU A 7 -10.99 6.44 6.99
C LEU A 7 -11.85 5.22 6.65
N LYS A 8 -12.95 5.43 5.91
CA LYS A 8 -13.79 4.33 5.43
C LYS A 8 -12.94 3.35 4.62
N GLY A 9 -13.02 2.06 4.98
CA GLY A 9 -12.21 0.99 4.35
C GLY A 9 -10.87 0.73 5.04
N PHE A 10 -10.45 1.57 5.98
CA PHE A 10 -9.23 1.39 6.77
C PHE A 10 -9.56 0.91 8.18
N ARG A 11 -8.66 0.10 8.76
CA ARG A 11 -8.81 -0.43 10.12
C ARG A 11 -7.46 -0.51 10.82
N ASP A 12 -7.49 -0.32 12.13
CA ASP A 12 -6.36 -0.58 12.99
C ASP A 12 -6.22 -2.08 13.25
N PHE A 13 -4.97 -2.56 13.30
CA PHE A 13 -4.65 -3.89 13.80
C PHE A 13 -4.04 -3.75 15.19
N LEU A 14 -4.83 -4.08 16.21
CA LEU A 14 -4.36 -4.07 17.59
C LEU A 14 -3.33 -5.18 17.84
N PRO A 15 -2.55 -5.14 18.95
CA PRO A 15 -1.37 -5.99 19.14
C PRO A 15 -1.60 -7.48 18.85
N LYS A 16 -2.73 -8.05 19.30
CA LYS A 16 -3.08 -9.46 19.05
C LYS A 16 -3.15 -9.80 17.55
N ASP A 17 -3.72 -8.93 16.74
CA ASP A 17 -3.87 -9.17 15.30
C ASP A 17 -2.63 -8.77 14.52
N ALA A 18 -1.94 -7.70 14.94
CA ALA A 18 -0.65 -7.32 14.38
C ALA A 18 0.39 -8.45 14.53
N LEU A 19 0.47 -9.09 15.70
CA LEU A 19 1.38 -10.22 15.94
C LEU A 19 1.10 -11.41 15.00
N LYS A 20 -0.18 -11.74 14.78
CA LYS A 20 -0.57 -12.80 13.84
C LYS A 20 -0.17 -12.44 12.40
N ARG A 21 -0.37 -11.19 11.99
CA ARG A 21 0.02 -10.71 10.66
C ARG A 21 1.53 -10.80 10.45
N THR A 22 2.31 -10.36 11.42
CA THR A 22 3.78 -10.48 11.39
C THR A 22 4.21 -11.94 11.28
N TRP A 23 3.57 -12.85 12.02
CA TRP A 23 3.88 -14.28 11.94
C TRP A 23 3.64 -14.84 10.52
N VAL A 24 2.51 -14.52 9.89
CA VAL A 24 2.20 -14.96 8.51
C VAL A 24 3.19 -14.34 7.51
N LYS A 25 3.47 -13.02 7.62
CA LYS A 25 4.46 -12.33 6.77
C LYS A 25 5.82 -13.02 6.83
N ASN A 26 6.32 -13.30 8.03
CA ASN A 26 7.63 -13.93 8.22
C ASN A 26 7.68 -15.35 7.66
N LYS A 27 6.57 -16.11 7.70
CA LYS A 27 6.51 -17.42 7.05
C LYS A 27 6.66 -17.31 5.52
N MET A 28 5.97 -16.36 4.89
CA MET A 28 6.08 -16.13 3.44
C MET A 28 7.49 -15.69 3.03
N ILE A 29 8.08 -14.74 3.77
CA ILE A 29 9.45 -14.28 3.54
C ILE A 29 10.44 -15.45 3.64
N SER A 30 10.35 -16.25 4.72
CA SER A 30 11.26 -17.39 4.92
C SER A 30 11.21 -18.42 3.77
N VAL A 31 10.06 -18.55 3.11
CA VAL A 31 9.92 -19.44 1.95
C VAL A 31 10.64 -18.83 0.76
N ALA A 32 10.41 -17.56 0.44
CA ALA A 32 11.05 -16.88 -0.69
C ALA A 32 12.59 -16.89 -0.56
N GLU A 33 13.11 -16.58 0.63
CA GLU A 33 14.55 -16.58 0.90
C GLU A 33 15.18 -17.97 0.70
N ARG A 34 14.50 -19.06 1.09
CA ARG A 34 14.98 -20.43 0.86
C ARG A 34 15.10 -20.79 -0.62
N TRP A 35 14.39 -20.09 -1.50
CA TRP A 35 14.47 -20.25 -2.94
C TRP A 35 15.44 -19.25 -3.61
N GLY A 36 16.21 -18.49 -2.82
CA GLY A 36 17.22 -17.57 -3.31
C GLY A 36 16.67 -16.21 -3.76
N TYR A 37 15.42 -15.88 -3.43
CA TYR A 37 14.88 -14.55 -3.68
C TYR A 37 15.33 -13.56 -2.61
N GLU A 38 15.68 -12.35 -3.03
CA GLU A 38 16.00 -11.23 -2.14
C GLU A 38 14.81 -10.27 -2.07
N PRO A 39 14.56 -9.65 -0.90
CA PRO A 39 13.48 -8.67 -0.76
C PRO A 39 13.85 -7.37 -1.48
N ILE A 40 12.85 -6.76 -2.12
CA ILE A 40 12.89 -5.36 -2.54
C ILE A 40 11.71 -4.62 -1.93
N GLU A 41 11.91 -3.35 -1.62
CA GLU A 41 10.85 -2.46 -1.16
C GLU A 41 10.82 -1.24 -2.08
N THR A 42 9.63 -0.92 -2.58
CA THR A 42 9.39 0.26 -3.42
C THR A 42 8.53 1.28 -2.67
N PRO A 43 8.56 2.56 -3.05
CA PRO A 43 7.71 3.57 -2.45
C PRO A 43 6.21 3.19 -2.51
N THR A 44 5.47 3.53 -1.44
CA THR A 44 4.00 3.41 -1.44
C THR A 44 3.34 4.45 -2.33
N LEU A 45 4.02 5.58 -2.56
CA LEU A 45 3.56 6.70 -3.36
C LEU A 45 4.40 6.78 -4.63
N GLU A 46 3.75 6.74 -5.79
CA GLU A 46 4.38 6.68 -7.11
C GLU A 46 3.83 7.80 -8.01
N PRO A 47 4.59 8.24 -9.04
CA PRO A 47 4.08 9.20 -10.02
C PRO A 47 2.83 8.66 -10.74
N TYR A 48 1.75 9.46 -10.80
CA TYR A 48 0.51 9.04 -11.46
C TYR A 48 0.73 8.72 -12.96
N SER A 49 1.72 9.36 -13.59
CA SER A 49 2.08 9.13 -14.99
C SER A 49 2.46 7.68 -15.30
N LEU A 50 2.92 6.89 -14.33
CA LEU A 50 3.25 5.47 -14.53
C LEU A 50 2.00 4.62 -14.85
N PHE A 51 0.83 5.06 -14.40
CA PHE A 51 -0.41 4.28 -14.44
C PHE A 51 -1.51 4.90 -15.31
N LYS A 52 -1.35 6.17 -15.69
CA LYS A 52 -2.27 6.89 -16.56
C LYS A 52 -2.46 6.16 -17.90
N GLY A 53 -3.71 5.88 -18.25
CA GLY A 53 -4.12 5.19 -19.46
C GLY A 53 -3.94 3.67 -19.42
N LYS A 54 -3.50 3.07 -18.30
CA LYS A 54 -3.21 1.63 -18.22
C LYS A 54 -4.40 0.79 -17.76
N ILE A 55 -5.31 1.36 -16.98
CA ILE A 55 -6.39 0.61 -16.31
C ILE A 55 -7.80 1.11 -16.68
N GLY A 56 -7.89 2.06 -17.63
CA GLY A 56 -9.16 2.49 -18.22
C GLY A 56 -10.10 3.13 -17.19
N GLU A 57 -11.31 2.57 -17.05
CA GLU A 57 -12.34 3.14 -16.16
C GLU A 57 -11.97 3.05 -14.67
N ASP A 58 -11.13 2.08 -14.30
CA ASP A 58 -10.72 1.84 -12.90
C ASP A 58 -9.75 2.90 -12.36
N GLU A 59 -9.23 3.78 -13.22
CA GLU A 59 -8.40 4.91 -12.79
C GLU A 59 -9.12 5.85 -11.81
N LYS A 60 -10.45 5.84 -11.80
CA LYS A 60 -11.26 6.60 -10.85
C LYS A 60 -11.15 6.08 -9.42
N LEU A 61 -10.67 4.86 -9.22
CA LEU A 61 -10.51 4.23 -7.91
C LEU A 61 -9.18 4.59 -7.24
N PHE A 62 -8.27 5.25 -7.95
CA PHE A 62 -6.98 5.62 -7.39
C PHE A 62 -7.07 6.70 -6.31
N TYR A 63 -6.33 6.48 -5.23
CA TYR A 63 -6.00 7.53 -4.26
C TYR A 63 -4.90 8.41 -4.86
N LYS A 64 -5.29 9.39 -5.67
CA LYS A 64 -4.40 10.36 -6.31
C LYS A 64 -4.58 11.78 -5.75
N PHE A 65 -3.49 12.54 -5.71
CA PHE A 65 -3.48 13.93 -5.24
C PHE A 65 -2.27 14.67 -5.81
N THR A 66 -2.28 15.99 -5.70
CA THR A 66 -1.11 16.84 -5.95
C THR A 66 -0.35 16.99 -4.64
N ASP A 67 0.93 16.64 -4.63
CA ASP A 67 1.77 16.82 -3.44
C ASP A 67 2.27 18.26 -3.28
N ASN A 68 2.99 18.55 -2.19
CA ASN A 68 3.51 19.89 -1.90
C ASN A 68 4.57 20.39 -2.90
N GLY A 69 5.04 19.55 -3.82
CA GLY A 69 5.97 19.91 -4.89
C GLY A 69 5.27 20.06 -6.24
N ASP A 70 3.94 20.22 -6.25
CA ASP A 70 3.11 20.35 -7.45
C ASP A 70 3.19 19.14 -8.40
N ARG A 71 3.42 17.93 -7.86
CA ARG A 71 3.48 16.69 -8.64
C ARG A 71 2.19 15.88 -8.50
N GLU A 72 1.70 15.33 -9.60
CA GLU A 72 0.62 14.35 -9.58
C GLU A 72 1.15 12.98 -9.11
N VAL A 73 0.70 12.55 -7.93
CA VAL A 73 1.12 11.31 -7.27
C VAL A 73 -0.09 10.44 -6.91
N MET A 74 0.15 9.15 -6.72
CA MET A 74 -0.88 8.22 -6.26
C MET A 74 -0.33 7.14 -5.34
N LEU A 75 -1.17 6.64 -4.44
CA LEU A 75 -0.87 5.39 -3.72
C LEU A 75 -0.86 4.23 -4.74
N ARG A 76 0.11 3.32 -4.61
CA ARG A 76 0.12 2.06 -5.37
C ARG A 76 -1.21 1.32 -5.24
N TYR A 77 -1.67 0.72 -6.33
CA TYR A 77 -2.99 0.07 -6.40
C TYR A 77 -2.92 -1.46 -6.25
N ASP A 78 -1.71 -2.03 -6.25
CA ASP A 78 -1.39 -3.46 -6.21
C ASP A 78 -0.73 -3.91 -4.91
#